data_AF-A0AAI8FEQ7-F1
#
_entry.id   AF-A0AAI8FEQ7-F1
#
_cell.length_a   1.000
_cell.length_b   1.000
_cell.length_c   1.000
_cell.angle_alpha   90.00
_cell.angle_beta   90.00
_cell.angle_gamma   90.00
#
_symmetry.space_group_name_H-M   'P 1'
#
loop_
_entity.id
_entity.type
_entity.pdbx_description
1 polymer ?
#
loop_
_entity_poly.entity_id
_entity_poly.type
_entity_poly.pdbx_seq_one_letter_code
_entity_poly.pdbx_strand_id
1 'polypeptide(L)'
;MQAPVLSGPQYLREGLKLVLSPNLRLFVLLPLAVNLLLFGGLIYFAGHQFSLWVDALMPSLPSWLSFLTYILWPLFVALVVLMVFFTFTLVANIIAAPFNGFLAEKVEVVVRGQDNFPAFSWGELVAMVPRTFGREMRKLGYFLPRAIGLFILSLIPVVNVVAAPLWLIFGVWMMAIQYIDYPADNNKMSWQDMLAWLRQKRWQSLGFGGITYLALMIPLVNVLMMPAAVAGATLFWVRERN
;
A
#
# COMPACT_ATOMS: atom_id res chain seq x y z
N MET A 1 30.10 13.13 -7.61
CA MET A 1 29.42 13.31 -8.90
C MET A 1 27.92 13.29 -8.62
N GLN A 2 27.18 14.36 -8.89
CA GLN A 2 25.72 14.36 -8.73
C GLN A 2 25.15 13.35 -9.73
N ALA A 3 24.54 12.27 -9.22
CA ALA A 3 23.90 11.28 -10.08
C ALA A 3 22.81 11.96 -10.93
N PRO A 4 22.61 11.56 -12.20
CA PRO A 4 21.58 12.17 -13.04
C PRO A 4 20.22 12.10 -12.35
N VAL A 5 19.44 13.18 -12.47
CA VAL A 5 18.04 13.23 -11.99
C VAL A 5 17.31 12.09 -12.69
N LEU A 6 17.01 11.03 -11.93
CA LEU A 6 16.30 9.89 -12.49
C LEU A 6 14.84 10.29 -12.70
N SER A 7 14.23 9.81 -13.77
CA SER A 7 12.77 9.89 -13.91
C SER A 7 12.09 8.88 -12.98
N GLY A 8 10.83 9.11 -12.62
CA GLY A 8 10.03 8.20 -11.78
C GLY A 8 10.17 6.70 -12.14
N PRO A 9 10.05 6.32 -13.43
CA PRO A 9 10.25 4.93 -13.88
C PRO A 9 11.64 4.36 -13.62
N GLN A 10 12.68 5.20 -13.66
CA GLN A 10 14.04 4.76 -13.42
C GLN A 10 14.27 4.44 -11.94
N TYR A 11 13.66 5.19 -11.02
CA TYR A 11 13.69 4.87 -9.59
C TYR A 11 13.10 3.49 -9.29
N LEU A 12 11.95 3.15 -9.90
CA LEU A 12 11.34 1.84 -9.71
C LEU A 12 12.20 0.71 -10.30
N ARG A 13 12.79 0.93 -11.48
CA ARG A 13 13.69 -0.05 -12.12
C ARG A 13 14.95 -0.30 -11.29
N GLU A 14 15.58 0.75 -10.77
CA GLU A 14 16.75 0.61 -9.89
C GLU A 14 16.37 -0.02 -8.55
N GLY A 15 15.19 0.32 -8.00
CA GLY A 15 14.63 -0.34 -6.82
C GLY A 15 14.45 -1.85 -7.01
N LEU A 16 13.97 -2.27 -8.18
CA LEU A 16 13.84 -3.68 -8.53
C LEU A 16 15.21 -4.40 -8.58
N LYS A 17 16.22 -3.77 -9.17
CA LYS A 17 17.60 -4.32 -9.19
C LYS A 17 18.16 -4.47 -7.78
N LEU A 18 17.94 -3.49 -6.91
CA LEU A 18 18.38 -3.53 -5.50
C LEU A 18 17.71 -4.68 -4.75
N VAL A 19 16.40 -4.84 -4.89
CA VAL A 19 15.63 -5.91 -4.23
C VAL A 19 16.05 -7.30 -4.69
N LEU A 20 16.38 -7.46 -5.97
CA LEU A 20 16.85 -8.73 -6.53
C LEU A 20 18.31 -9.05 -6.18
N SER A 21 19.03 -8.12 -5.55
CA SER A 21 20.39 -8.38 -5.09
C SER A 21 20.41 -9.47 -4.00
N PRO A 22 21.47 -10.31 -3.95
CA PRO A 22 21.57 -11.39 -2.96
C PRO A 22 21.43 -10.92 -1.50
N ASN A 23 21.77 -9.65 -1.25
CA ASN A 23 21.87 -9.06 0.07
C ASN A 23 20.49 -8.61 0.58
N LEU A 24 19.56 -8.24 -0.32
CA LEU A 24 18.26 -7.69 0.04
C LEU A 24 17.08 -8.64 -0.23
N ARG A 25 17.27 -9.71 -1.01
CA ARG A 25 16.18 -10.66 -1.35
C ARG A 25 15.51 -11.31 -0.15
N LEU A 26 16.24 -11.53 0.96
CA LEU A 26 15.68 -12.14 2.17
C LEU A 26 14.63 -11.21 2.83
N PHE A 27 14.87 -9.90 2.79
CA PHE A 27 13.96 -8.87 3.31
C PHE A 27 12.67 -8.74 2.49
N VAL A 28 12.63 -9.34 1.30
CA VAL A 28 11.43 -9.43 0.45
C VAL A 28 10.67 -10.74 0.64
N LEU A 29 11.39 -11.83 0.85
CA LEU A 29 10.76 -13.14 1.07
C LEU A 29 10.06 -13.22 2.43
N LEU A 30 10.62 -12.58 3.47
CA LEU A 30 10.03 -12.61 4.82
C LEU A 30 8.63 -11.96 4.89
N PRO A 31 8.41 -10.72 4.42
CA PRO A 31 7.08 -10.10 4.44
C PRO A 31 6.09 -10.87 3.55
N LEU A 32 6.56 -11.42 2.43
CA LEU A 32 5.74 -12.26 1.56
C LEU A 32 5.28 -13.52 2.27
N ALA A 33 6.19 -14.22 2.97
CA ALA A 33 5.84 -15.41 3.74
C ALA A 33 4.84 -15.11 4.84
N VAL A 34 5.03 -14.00 5.59
CA VAL A 34 4.09 -13.56 6.63
C VAL A 34 2.73 -13.23 6.03
N ASN A 35 2.68 -12.51 4.90
CA ASN A 35 1.43 -12.20 4.21
C ASN A 35 0.74 -13.46 3.68
N LEU A 36 1.48 -14.46 3.19
CA LEU A 36 0.91 -15.71 2.71
C LEU A 36 0.30 -16.53 3.85
N LEU A 37 0.97 -16.59 5.02
CA LEU A 37 0.43 -17.23 6.22
C LEU A 37 -0.82 -16.52 6.73
N LEU A 38 -0.78 -15.18 6.77
CA LEU A 38 -1.93 -14.35 7.15
C LEU A 38 -3.10 -14.56 6.21
N PHE A 39 -2.86 -14.56 4.89
CA PHE A 39 -3.87 -14.80 3.86
C PHE A 39 -4.49 -16.19 3.99
N GLY A 40 -3.69 -17.23 4.13
CA GLY A 40 -4.17 -18.59 4.35
C GLY A 40 -5.03 -18.71 5.60
N GLY A 41 -4.58 -18.12 6.72
CA GLY A 41 -5.33 -18.12 7.98
C GLY A 41 -6.65 -17.35 7.91
N LEU A 42 -6.65 -16.16 7.30
CA LEU A 42 -7.84 -15.33 7.18
C LEU A 42 -8.84 -15.91 6.18
N ILE A 43 -8.40 -16.51 5.07
CA ILE A 43 -9.30 -17.23 4.16
C ILE A 43 -9.91 -18.45 4.83
N TYR A 44 -9.10 -19.23 5.55
CA TYR A 44 -9.60 -20.38 6.29
C TYR A 44 -10.69 -19.95 7.27
N PHE A 45 -10.42 -18.92 8.07
CA PHE A 45 -11.39 -18.35 9.01
C PHE A 45 -12.63 -17.80 8.31
N ALA A 46 -12.45 -16.98 7.26
CA ALA A 46 -13.55 -16.38 6.51
C ALA A 46 -14.43 -17.44 5.86
N GLY A 47 -13.86 -18.52 5.31
CA GLY A 47 -14.61 -19.63 4.73
C GLY A 47 -15.51 -20.34 5.75
N HIS A 48 -15.03 -20.51 6.99
CA HIS A 48 -15.83 -21.12 8.07
C HIS A 48 -16.95 -20.20 8.57
N GLN A 49 -16.73 -18.89 8.57
CA GLN A 49 -17.70 -17.90 9.07
C GLN A 49 -18.59 -17.31 7.96
N PHE A 50 -18.32 -17.63 6.69
CA PHE A 50 -18.94 -16.98 5.54
C PHE A 50 -20.46 -17.08 5.55
N SER A 51 -20.99 -18.30 5.75
CA SER A 51 -22.43 -18.53 5.84
C SER A 51 -23.04 -17.70 6.95
N LEU A 52 -22.45 -17.73 8.15
CA LEU A 52 -22.96 -17.03 9.32
C LEU A 52 -23.01 -15.52 9.10
N TRP A 53 -22.04 -14.93 8.40
CA TRP A 53 -22.06 -13.51 8.07
C TRP A 53 -23.12 -13.15 7.02
N VAL A 54 -23.30 -13.98 5.99
CA VAL A 54 -24.36 -13.77 4.99
C VAL A 54 -25.73 -13.88 5.65
N ASP A 55 -25.94 -14.92 6.45
CA ASP A 55 -27.21 -15.18 7.15
C ASP A 55 -27.53 -14.07 8.16
N ALA A 56 -26.52 -13.52 8.86
CA ALA A 56 -26.70 -12.42 9.79
C ALA A 56 -27.09 -11.08 9.14
N LEU A 57 -26.68 -10.86 7.89
CA LEU A 57 -27.02 -9.65 7.13
C LEU A 57 -28.33 -9.80 6.35
N MET A 58 -28.73 -11.03 6.04
CA MET A 58 -29.96 -11.33 5.34
C MET A 58 -31.18 -10.98 6.22
N PRO A 59 -32.11 -10.13 5.74
CA PRO A 59 -33.31 -9.82 6.49
C PRO A 59 -34.26 -11.03 6.54
N SER A 60 -34.98 -11.20 7.64
CA SER A 60 -36.08 -12.16 7.71
C SER A 60 -37.28 -11.63 6.91
N LEU A 61 -37.61 -12.33 5.82
CA LEU A 61 -38.70 -11.95 4.92
C LEU A 61 -39.95 -12.82 5.13
N PRO A 62 -41.16 -12.25 5.11
CA PRO A 62 -42.40 -13.01 5.05
C PRO A 62 -42.46 -13.88 3.79
N SER A 63 -43.29 -14.94 3.81
CA SER A 63 -43.40 -15.91 2.70
C SER A 63 -43.71 -15.28 1.34
N TRP A 64 -44.54 -14.23 1.29
CA TRP A 64 -44.88 -13.51 0.06
C TRP A 64 -43.72 -12.69 -0.54
N LEU A 65 -42.71 -12.34 0.28
CA LEU A 65 -41.47 -11.67 -0.14
C LEU A 65 -40.29 -12.63 -0.33
N SER A 66 -40.47 -13.93 -0.12
CA SER A 66 -39.39 -14.92 -0.22
C SER A 66 -38.68 -14.92 -1.57
N PHE A 67 -39.34 -14.49 -2.65
CA PHE A 67 -38.72 -14.32 -3.96
C PHE A 67 -37.58 -13.30 -3.97
N LEU A 68 -37.58 -12.30 -3.08
CA LEU A 68 -36.50 -11.31 -2.97
C LEU A 68 -35.19 -11.95 -2.48
N THR A 69 -35.25 -13.08 -1.78
CA THR A 69 -34.05 -13.80 -1.30
C THR A 69 -33.12 -14.17 -2.46
N TYR A 70 -33.67 -14.52 -3.63
CA TYR A 70 -32.87 -14.83 -4.82
C TYR A 70 -32.06 -13.63 -5.35
N ILE A 71 -32.53 -12.40 -5.10
CA ILE A 71 -31.87 -11.15 -5.51
C ILE A 71 -30.94 -10.63 -4.40
N LEU A 72 -31.40 -10.70 -3.14
CA LEU A 72 -30.64 -10.21 -1.99
C LEU A 72 -29.44 -11.10 -1.67
N TRP A 73 -29.56 -12.42 -1.83
CA TRP A 73 -28.48 -13.34 -1.50
C TRP A 73 -27.17 -13.04 -2.27
N PRO A 74 -27.16 -12.87 -3.61
CA PRO A 74 -25.95 -12.46 -4.33
C PRO A 74 -25.40 -11.10 -3.88
N LEU A 75 -26.27 -10.15 -3.53
CA LEU A 75 -25.87 -8.82 -3.04
C LEU A 75 -25.15 -8.91 -1.69
N PHE A 76 -25.69 -9.66 -0.74
CA PHE A 76 -25.08 -9.84 0.58
C PHE A 76 -23.82 -10.70 0.52
N VAL A 77 -23.80 -11.73 -0.33
CA VAL A 77 -22.57 -12.49 -0.65
C VAL A 77 -21.49 -11.54 -1.17
N ALA A 78 -21.81 -10.69 -2.15
CA ALA A 78 -20.87 -9.71 -2.68
C ALA A 78 -20.41 -8.71 -1.60
N LEU A 79 -21.33 -8.24 -0.75
CA LEU A 79 -21.01 -7.35 0.37
C LEU A 79 -20.05 -8.00 1.36
N VAL A 80 -20.30 -9.24 1.78
CA VAL A 80 -19.41 -9.99 2.69
C VAL A 80 -18.06 -10.21 2.04
N VAL A 81 -18.00 -10.61 0.76
CA VAL A 81 -16.74 -10.75 0.02
C VAL A 81 -15.95 -9.43 0.00
N LEU A 82 -16.62 -8.30 -0.27
CA LEU A 82 -16.00 -6.98 -0.23
C LEU A 82 -15.50 -6.63 1.18
N MET A 83 -16.29 -6.87 2.22
CA MET A 83 -15.89 -6.64 3.61
C MET A 83 -14.67 -7.47 4.00
N VAL A 84 -14.64 -8.75 3.63
CA VAL A 84 -13.49 -9.65 3.86
C VAL A 84 -12.28 -9.14 3.09
N PHE A 85 -12.45 -8.79 1.81
CA PHE A 85 -11.37 -8.28 0.97
C PHE A 85 -10.75 -6.99 1.52
N PHE A 86 -11.56 -6.01 1.90
CA PHE A 86 -11.07 -4.74 2.45
C PHE A 86 -10.45 -4.93 3.84
N THR A 87 -11.05 -5.75 4.70
CA THR A 87 -10.50 -6.07 6.03
C THR A 87 -9.15 -6.77 5.90
N PHE A 88 -9.06 -7.79 5.02
CA PHE A 88 -7.81 -8.46 4.72
C PHE A 88 -6.76 -7.47 4.23
N THR A 89 -7.09 -6.66 3.23
CA THR A 89 -6.18 -5.66 2.64
C THR A 89 -5.67 -4.68 3.70
N LEU A 90 -6.55 -4.20 4.57
CA LEU A 90 -6.20 -3.31 5.68
C LEU A 90 -5.22 -3.98 6.64
N VAL A 91 -5.52 -5.20 7.10
CA VAL A 91 -4.69 -5.95 8.04
C VAL A 91 -3.34 -6.31 7.42
N ALA A 92 -3.31 -6.77 6.18
CA ALA A 92 -2.06 -7.09 5.47
C ALA A 92 -1.18 -5.85 5.30
N ASN A 93 -1.75 -4.69 4.93
CA ASN A 93 -0.99 -3.45 4.79
C ASN A 93 -0.43 -2.97 6.13
N ILE A 94 -1.20 -3.08 7.21
CA ILE A 94 -0.75 -2.75 8.57
C ILE A 94 0.41 -3.65 8.99
N ILE A 95 0.30 -4.96 8.75
CA ILE A 95 1.35 -5.93 9.08
C ILE A 95 2.59 -5.72 8.20
N ALA A 96 2.41 -5.35 6.93
CA ALA A 96 3.51 -5.08 6.01
C ALA A 96 4.25 -3.76 6.32
N ALA A 97 3.59 -2.79 6.97
CA ALA A 97 4.18 -1.48 7.27
C ALA A 97 5.54 -1.53 7.99
N PRO A 98 5.74 -2.28 9.10
CA PRO A 98 7.04 -2.40 9.75
C PRO A 98 8.10 -3.03 8.85
N PHE A 99 7.73 -4.04 8.05
CA PHE A 99 8.66 -4.66 7.12
C PHE A 99 9.09 -3.71 5.99
N ASN A 100 8.17 -2.93 5.45
CA ASN A 100 8.47 -1.93 4.43
C ASN A 100 9.36 -0.81 5.01
N GLY A 101 9.11 -0.36 6.24
CA GLY A 101 9.99 0.57 6.95
C GLY A 101 11.40 0.01 7.16
N PHE A 102 11.49 -1.25 7.59
CA PHE A 102 12.77 -1.94 7.78
C PHE A 102 13.55 -2.13 6.48
N LEU A 103 12.87 -2.56 5.41
CA LEU A 103 13.45 -2.67 4.08
C LEU A 103 13.97 -1.30 3.62
N ALA A 104 13.20 -0.23 3.81
CA ALA A 104 13.63 1.11 3.43
C ALA A 104 14.90 1.54 4.17
N GLU A 105 15.04 1.22 5.46
CA GLU A 105 16.24 1.49 6.25
C GLU A 105 17.45 0.74 5.70
N LYS A 106 17.32 -0.58 5.48
CA LYS A 106 18.43 -1.39 4.97
C LYS A 106 18.83 -1.01 3.55
N VAL A 107 17.86 -0.66 2.69
CA VAL A 107 18.13 -0.10 1.36
C VAL A 107 18.89 1.22 1.47
N GLU A 108 18.53 2.11 2.42
CA GLU A 108 19.20 3.40 2.59
C GLU A 108 20.68 3.22 2.93
N VAL A 109 21.00 2.28 3.82
CA VAL A 109 22.36 1.94 4.23
C VAL A 109 23.19 1.41 3.05
N VAL A 110 22.61 0.51 2.23
CA VAL A 110 23.26 -0.03 1.03
C VAL A 110 23.47 1.06 -0.03
N VAL A 111 22.47 1.90 -0.27
CA VAL A 111 22.54 2.98 -1.27
C VAL A 111 23.55 4.06 -0.88
N ARG A 112 23.71 4.34 0.43
CA ARG A 112 24.73 5.26 0.94
C ARG A 112 26.14 4.64 1.01
N GLY A 113 26.28 3.34 0.75
CA GLY A 113 27.56 2.62 0.80
C GLY A 113 28.12 2.44 2.21
N GLN A 114 27.28 2.49 3.25
CA GLN A 114 27.69 2.34 4.65
C GLN A 114 27.87 0.87 5.04
N ASP A 115 26.95 0.01 4.61
CA ASP A 115 27.01 -1.43 4.79
C ASP A 115 26.34 -2.11 3.60
N ASN A 116 27.05 -3.07 2.99
CA ASN A 116 26.56 -3.82 1.85
C ASN A 116 25.75 -5.06 2.27
N PHE A 117 25.90 -5.52 3.52
CA PHE A 117 25.25 -6.73 4.05
C PHE A 117 24.56 -6.44 5.40
N PRO A 118 23.50 -5.61 5.39
CA PRO A 118 22.76 -5.32 6.60
C PRO A 118 22.19 -6.61 7.20
N ALA A 119 22.39 -6.81 8.50
CA ALA A 119 21.81 -7.94 9.22
C ALA A 119 20.31 -7.74 9.47
N PHE A 120 19.54 -8.83 9.41
CA PHE A 120 18.14 -8.83 9.85
C PHE A 120 18.07 -8.93 11.38
N SER A 121 17.32 -8.04 12.02
CA SER A 121 17.11 -8.02 13.48
C SER A 121 15.63 -7.94 13.82
N TRP A 122 15.11 -8.98 14.47
CA TRP A 122 13.73 -8.99 14.97
C TRP A 122 13.49 -7.90 16.02
N GLY A 123 14.50 -7.56 16.83
CA GLY A 123 14.40 -6.51 17.84
C GLY A 123 14.17 -5.13 17.22
N GLU A 124 14.90 -4.80 16.14
CA GLU A 124 14.73 -3.55 15.39
C GLU A 124 13.35 -3.48 14.73
N LEU A 125 12.90 -4.58 14.11
CA LEU A 125 11.59 -4.65 13.47
C LEU A 125 10.46 -4.40 14.47
N VAL A 126 10.47 -5.08 15.62
CA VAL A 126 9.45 -4.94 16.66
C VAL A 126 9.45 -3.53 17.26
N ALA A 127 10.62 -2.93 17.46
CA ALA A 127 10.73 -1.55 17.96
C ALA A 127 10.11 -0.51 17.00
N MET A 128 10.04 -0.80 15.69
CA MET A 128 9.42 0.07 14.70
C MET A 128 7.90 -0.08 14.57
N VAL A 129 7.32 -1.19 15.03
CA VAL A 129 5.87 -1.46 14.95
C VAL A 129 5.02 -0.28 15.44
N PRO A 130 5.20 0.28 16.66
CA PRO A 130 4.32 1.34 17.15
C PRO A 130 4.40 2.61 16.29
N ARG A 131 5.61 2.98 15.85
CA ARG A 131 5.82 4.17 15.00
C ARG A 131 5.18 3.97 13.62
N THR A 132 5.50 2.85 12.97
CA THR A 132 5.04 2.54 11.60
C THR A 132 3.53 2.35 11.55
N PHE A 133 2.94 1.72 12.58
CA PHE A 133 1.48 1.64 12.74
C PHE A 133 0.84 3.03 12.82
N GLY A 134 1.34 3.90 13.71
CA GLY A 134 0.82 5.27 13.84
C GLY A 134 0.97 6.09 12.55
N ARG A 135 2.07 5.87 11.81
CA ARG A 135 2.29 6.49 10.50
C ARG A 135 1.27 5.99 9.46
N GLU A 136 1.01 4.69 9.41
CA GLU A 136 0.05 4.09 8.51
C GLU A 136 -1.39 4.55 8.80
N MET A 137 -1.74 4.72 10.08
CA MET A 137 -3.03 5.31 10.47
C MET A 137 -3.19 6.75 9.97
N ARG A 138 -2.11 7.55 9.95
CA ARG A 138 -2.13 8.90 9.36
C ARG A 138 -2.32 8.86 7.84
N LYS A 139 -1.72 7.89 7.15
CA LYS A 139 -1.94 7.67 5.71
C LYS A 139 -3.40 7.31 5.43
N LEU A 140 -3.98 6.41 6.23
CA LEU A 140 -5.41 6.07 6.13
C LEU A 140 -6.30 7.30 6.41
N GLY A 141 -6.00 8.08 7.44
CA GLY A 141 -6.72 9.33 7.75
C GLY A 141 -6.58 10.40 6.65
N TYR A 142 -5.50 10.37 5.86
CA TYR A 142 -5.36 11.20 4.67
C TYR A 142 -6.14 10.64 3.48
N PHE A 143 -6.09 9.33 3.28
CA PHE A 143 -6.71 8.63 2.15
C PHE A 143 -8.23 8.61 2.24
N LEU A 144 -8.77 8.12 3.36
CA LEU A 144 -10.18 7.74 3.49
C LEU A 144 -11.16 8.91 3.27
N PRO A 145 -10.98 10.10 3.87
CA PRO A 145 -11.90 11.22 3.63
C PRO A 145 -11.90 11.68 2.16
N ARG A 146 -10.75 11.63 1.49
CA ARG A 146 -10.59 12.04 0.08
C ARG A 146 -11.17 10.99 -0.86
N ALA A 147 -10.92 9.71 -0.58
CA ALA A 147 -11.50 8.59 -1.31
C ALA A 147 -13.03 8.59 -1.19
N ILE A 148 -13.59 8.81 0.01
CA ILE A 148 -15.04 8.94 0.22
C ILE A 148 -15.58 10.17 -0.54
N GLY A 149 -14.91 11.31 -0.47
CA GLY A 149 -15.31 12.51 -1.22
C GLY A 149 -15.36 12.27 -2.73
N LEU A 150 -14.33 11.62 -3.30
CA LEU A 150 -14.29 11.25 -4.71
C LEU A 150 -15.30 10.17 -5.08
N PHE A 151 -15.59 9.25 -4.16
CA PHE A 151 -16.62 8.23 -4.33
C PHE A 151 -18.00 8.88 -4.43
N ILE A 152 -18.36 9.76 -3.49
CA ILE A 152 -19.62 10.50 -3.52
C ILE A 152 -19.72 11.33 -4.80
N LEU A 153 -18.64 12.02 -5.19
CA LEU A 153 -18.58 12.78 -6.43
C LEU A 153 -18.84 11.91 -7.68
N SER A 154 -18.36 10.67 -7.66
CA SER A 154 -18.56 9.71 -8.76
C SER A 154 -19.99 9.18 -8.89
N LEU A 155 -20.81 9.30 -7.83
CA LEU A 155 -22.23 8.91 -7.86
C LEU A 155 -23.11 9.99 -8.51
N ILE A 156 -22.63 11.23 -8.61
CA ILE A 156 -23.36 12.34 -9.21
C ILE A 156 -23.26 12.23 -10.74
N PRO A 157 -24.37 12.05 -11.47
CA PRO A 157 -24.37 12.02 -12.94
C PRO A 157 -23.76 13.30 -13.51
N VAL A 158 -23.10 13.22 -14.68
CA VAL A 158 -22.36 14.30 -15.35
C VAL A 158 -21.04 14.68 -14.63
N VAL A 159 -21.05 14.81 -13.31
CA VAL A 159 -19.85 15.13 -12.51
C VAL A 159 -18.89 13.93 -12.41
N ASN A 160 -19.42 12.71 -12.53
CA ASN A 160 -18.66 11.46 -12.58
C ASN A 160 -17.55 11.45 -13.66
N VAL A 161 -17.72 12.18 -14.77
CA VAL A 161 -16.70 12.32 -15.82
C VAL A 161 -15.43 12.99 -15.29
N VAL A 162 -15.58 13.96 -14.38
CA VAL A 162 -14.45 14.65 -13.72
C VAL A 162 -13.93 13.82 -12.54
N ALA A 163 -14.77 13.03 -11.89
CA ALA A 163 -14.36 12.15 -10.79
C ALA A 163 -13.32 11.11 -11.25
N ALA A 164 -13.47 10.54 -12.45
CA ALA A 164 -12.55 9.52 -12.97
C ALA A 164 -11.07 9.98 -13.09
N PRO A 165 -10.73 11.11 -13.75
CA PRO A 165 -9.35 11.60 -13.77
C PRO A 165 -8.86 12.03 -12.39
N LEU A 166 -9.74 12.56 -11.53
CA LEU A 166 -9.37 12.88 -10.15
C LEU A 166 -9.01 11.63 -9.33
N TRP A 167 -9.74 10.53 -9.51
CA TRP A 167 -9.41 9.23 -8.92
C TRP A 167 -8.03 8.74 -9.35
N LEU A 168 -7.70 8.86 -10.64
CA LEU A 168 -6.40 8.46 -11.16
C LEU A 168 -5.28 9.32 -10.57
N ILE A 169 -5.40 10.66 -10.63
CA ILE A 169 -4.38 11.57 -10.10
C ILE A 169 -4.20 11.37 -8.59
N PHE A 170 -5.30 11.21 -7.85
CA PHE A 170 -5.25 10.95 -6.42
C PHE A 170 -4.62 9.59 -6.10
N GLY A 171 -4.94 8.53 -6.84
CA GLY A 171 -4.33 7.22 -6.69
C GLY A 171 -2.83 7.25 -6.94
N VAL A 172 -2.39 7.91 -8.01
CA VAL A 172 -0.97 8.13 -8.34
C VAL A 172 -0.26 8.91 -7.23
N TRP A 173 -0.86 10.00 -6.76
CA TRP A 173 -0.33 10.79 -5.65
C TRP A 173 -0.24 9.98 -4.35
N MET A 174 -1.23 9.14 -4.08
CA MET A 174 -1.24 8.27 -2.90
C MET A 174 -0.13 7.23 -2.95
N MET A 175 0.22 6.70 -4.13
CA MET A 175 1.38 5.80 -4.27
C MET A 175 2.69 6.52 -3.93
N ALA A 176 2.84 7.77 -4.36
CA ALA A 176 4.02 8.56 -4.00
C ALA A 176 4.11 8.75 -2.48
N ILE A 177 3.01 9.16 -1.84
CA ILE A 177 2.93 9.28 -0.37
C ILE A 177 3.25 7.94 0.29
N GLN A 178 2.62 6.84 -0.13
CA GLN A 178 2.71 5.55 0.55
C GLN A 178 4.16 5.07 0.68
N TYR A 179 4.90 5.13 -0.43
CA TYR A 179 6.23 4.54 -0.52
C TYR A 179 7.35 5.52 -0.13
N ILE A 180 7.26 6.79 -0.52
CA ILE A 180 8.29 7.80 -0.19
C ILE A 180 8.26 8.18 1.29
N ASP A 181 7.14 7.94 1.97
CA ASP A 181 7.02 8.15 3.40
C ASP A 181 7.85 7.17 4.25
N TYR A 182 8.14 5.95 3.77
CA TYR A 182 8.96 4.98 4.55
C TYR A 182 10.36 5.52 4.90
N PRO A 183 11.20 5.96 3.94
CA PRO A 183 12.50 6.55 4.27
C PRO A 183 12.36 7.88 5.03
N ALA A 184 11.31 8.67 4.78
CA ALA A 184 11.05 9.91 5.50
C ALA A 184 10.73 9.66 6.98
N ASP A 185 9.90 8.66 7.30
CA ASP A 185 9.55 8.26 8.66
C ASP A 185 10.74 7.64 9.41
N ASN A 186 11.57 6.86 8.71
CA ASN A 186 12.84 6.36 9.26
C ASN A 186 13.76 7.51 9.69
N ASN A 187 13.79 8.59 8.91
CA ASN A 187 14.51 9.82 9.19
C ASN A 187 13.74 10.80 10.12
N LYS A 188 12.65 10.35 10.76
CA LYS A 188 11.82 11.11 11.72
C LYS A 188 11.22 12.41 11.16
N MET A 189 11.04 12.49 9.85
CA MET A 189 10.41 13.64 9.20
C MET A 189 8.92 13.71 9.60
N SER A 190 8.45 14.92 9.95
CA SER A 190 7.05 15.10 10.30
C SER A 190 6.14 14.82 9.09
N TRP A 191 4.88 14.47 9.35
CA TRP A 191 3.90 14.22 8.28
C TRP A 191 3.66 15.46 7.42
N GLN A 192 3.62 16.64 8.04
CA GLN A 192 3.36 17.90 7.34
C GLN A 192 4.55 18.29 6.47
N ASP A 193 5.78 18.12 6.97
CA ASP A 193 6.99 18.41 6.21
C ASP A 193 7.12 17.46 5.02
N MET A 194 6.80 16.17 5.21
CA MET A 194 6.81 15.18 4.13
C MET A 194 5.84 15.57 3.01
N LEU A 195 4.61 15.95 3.36
CA LEU A 195 3.64 16.43 2.37
C LEU A 195 4.09 17.73 1.68
N ALA A 196 4.71 18.66 2.41
CA ALA A 196 5.24 19.88 1.84
C ALA A 196 6.38 19.59 0.85
N TRP A 197 7.28 18.68 1.20
CA TRP A 197 8.41 18.27 0.36
C TRP A 197 7.96 17.55 -0.93
N LEU A 198 7.03 16.60 -0.83
CA LEU A 198 6.43 15.98 -2.02
C LEU A 198 5.72 17.02 -2.91
N ARG A 199 5.10 18.05 -2.30
CA ARG A 199 4.46 19.16 -3.04
C ARG A 199 5.44 20.15 -3.64
N GLN A 200 6.70 20.18 -3.23
CA GLN A 200 7.74 20.95 -3.92
C GLN A 200 8.24 20.19 -5.16
N LYS A 201 8.25 18.85 -5.10
CA LYS A 201 8.70 17.95 -6.17
C LYS A 201 7.56 17.21 -6.87
N ARG A 202 6.43 17.90 -7.11
CA ARG A 202 5.17 17.27 -7.58
C ARG A 202 5.35 16.42 -8.82
N TRP A 203 6.11 16.90 -9.79
CA TRP A 203 6.28 16.19 -11.06
C TRP A 203 7.08 14.89 -10.89
N GLN A 204 8.12 14.92 -10.07
CA GLN A 204 8.92 13.75 -9.75
C GLN A 204 8.12 12.75 -8.91
N SER A 205 7.41 13.23 -7.88
CA SER A 205 6.53 12.41 -7.05
C SER A 205 5.39 11.78 -7.85
N LEU A 206 4.72 12.52 -8.73
CA LEU A 206 3.67 11.99 -9.61
C LEU A 206 4.22 11.01 -10.64
N GLY A 207 5.41 11.27 -11.20
CA GLY A 207 6.06 10.34 -12.11
C GLY A 207 6.40 9.00 -11.44
N PHE A 208 6.95 9.04 -10.22
CA PHE A 208 7.24 7.86 -9.43
C PHE A 208 5.96 7.14 -8.97
N GLY A 209 4.98 7.88 -8.47
CA GLY A 209 3.68 7.33 -8.08
C GLY A 209 2.94 6.71 -9.26
N GLY A 210 3.07 7.29 -10.45
CA GLY A 210 2.37 6.87 -11.67
C GLY A 210 2.86 5.51 -12.16
N ILE A 211 4.18 5.35 -12.28
CA ILE A 211 4.75 4.05 -12.65
C ILE A 211 4.49 3.00 -11.57
N THR A 212 4.55 3.38 -10.29
CA THR A 212 4.25 2.47 -9.17
C THR A 212 2.81 2.02 -9.21
N TYR A 213 1.88 2.94 -9.49
CA TYR A 213 0.45 2.63 -9.65
C TYR A 213 0.24 1.60 -10.77
N LEU A 214 0.79 1.86 -11.96
CA LEU A 214 0.69 0.94 -13.10
C LEU A 214 1.32 -0.43 -12.80
N ALA A 215 2.47 -0.46 -12.14
CA ALA A 215 3.17 -1.70 -11.81
C ALA A 215 2.39 -2.55 -10.80
N LEU A 216 1.70 -1.92 -9.84
CA LEU A 216 0.87 -2.60 -8.84
C LEU A 216 -0.50 -3.04 -9.38
N MET A 217 -0.95 -2.50 -10.51
CA MET A 217 -2.17 -2.96 -11.19
C MET A 217 -2.01 -4.35 -11.81
N ILE A 218 -0.78 -4.78 -12.12
CA ILE A 218 -0.52 -6.08 -12.73
C ILE A 218 -0.56 -7.15 -11.63
N PRO A 219 -1.55 -8.07 -11.62
CA PRO A 219 -1.63 -9.12 -10.61
C PRO A 219 -0.39 -10.02 -10.66
N LEU A 220 -0.02 -10.61 -9.52
CA LEU A 220 1.19 -11.44 -9.30
C LEU A 220 2.50 -10.66 -9.39
N VAL A 221 2.63 -9.73 -10.34
CA VAL A 221 3.77 -8.82 -10.46
C VAL A 221 3.82 -7.83 -9.30
N ASN A 222 2.65 -7.38 -8.83
CA ASN A 222 2.50 -6.48 -7.69
C ASN A 222 3.24 -6.95 -6.42
N VAL A 223 3.35 -8.26 -6.20
CA VAL A 223 4.08 -8.85 -5.07
C VAL A 223 5.56 -8.43 -5.05
N LEU A 224 6.22 -8.42 -6.21
CA LEU A 224 7.61 -7.96 -6.34
C LEU A 224 7.71 -6.46 -6.53
N MET A 225 6.65 -5.81 -7.05
CA MET A 225 6.66 -4.37 -7.25
C MET A 225 6.53 -3.58 -5.95
N MET A 226 5.85 -4.11 -4.93
CA MET A 226 5.80 -3.46 -3.60
C MET A 226 7.20 -3.22 -3.00
N PRO A 227 8.06 -4.24 -2.81
CA PRO A 227 9.41 -4.01 -2.28
C PRO A 227 10.28 -3.22 -3.26
N ALA A 228 10.10 -3.39 -4.57
CA ALA A 228 10.81 -2.57 -5.57
C ALA A 228 10.44 -1.09 -5.46
N ALA A 229 9.17 -0.78 -5.18
CA ALA A 229 8.69 0.57 -4.94
C ALA A 229 9.24 1.13 -3.62
N VAL A 230 9.31 0.34 -2.55
CA VAL A 230 9.99 0.74 -1.30
C VAL A 230 11.45 1.10 -1.57
N ALA A 231 12.20 0.23 -2.24
CA ALA A 231 13.61 0.47 -2.55
C ALA A 231 13.81 1.66 -3.49
N GLY A 232 12.95 1.79 -4.51
CA GLY A 232 12.95 2.91 -5.45
C GLY A 232 12.62 4.24 -4.76
N ALA A 233 11.69 4.24 -3.81
CA ALA A 233 11.34 5.40 -3.01
C ALA A 233 12.46 5.80 -2.04
N THR A 234 13.19 4.83 -1.48
CA THR A 234 14.41 5.12 -0.70
C THR A 234 15.50 5.73 -1.59
N LEU A 235 15.68 5.23 -2.82
CA LEU A 235 16.61 5.82 -3.77
C LEU A 235 16.20 7.26 -4.15
N PHE A 236 14.89 7.49 -4.34
CA PHE A 236 14.31 8.81 -4.56
C PHE A 236 14.66 9.76 -3.41
N TRP A 237 14.42 9.32 -2.18
CA TRP A 237 14.77 10.07 -0.97
C TRP A 237 16.25 10.42 -0.91
N VAL A 238 17.15 9.45 -1.06
CA VAL A 238 18.60 9.69 -0.95
C VAL A 238 19.12 10.64 -2.02
N ARG A 239 18.60 10.56 -3.25
CA ARG A 239 19.09 11.38 -4.37
C ARG A 239 18.49 12.78 -4.42
N GLU A 240 17.24 12.94 -4.00
CA GLU A 240 16.50 14.20 -4.17
C GLU A 240 16.35 15.04 -2.90
N ARG A 241 16.77 14.53 -1.73
CA ARG A 241 16.64 15.27 -0.46
C ARG A 241 17.55 16.50 -0.37
N ASN A 242 18.66 16.51 -1.10
CA ASN A 242 19.62 17.63 -1.14
C ASN A 242 19.20 18.70 -2.15
#